data_AF-A0A951AHF8-F1
#
_entry.id   AF-A0A951AHF8-F1
#
_cell.length_a   1.000
_cell.length_b   1.000
_cell.length_c   1.000
_cell.angle_alpha   90.00
_cell.angle_beta   90.00
_cell.angle_gamma   90.00
#
_symmetry.space_group_name_H-M   'P 1'
#
loop_
_entity.id
_entity.type
_entity.pdbx_description
1 polymer ?
#
loop_
_entity_poly.entity_id
_entity_poly.type
_entity_poly.pdbx_seq_one_letter_code
_entity_poly.pdbx_strand_id
1 'polypeptide(L)' 'MVLRHLVFEVTPQEDGTWTAVGIGDDIFTQGNDFEDLKVNALEAIRAHFHDEECDKFEVRLAQVVSQFVFAA' A
#
# COMPACT_ATOMS: atom_id res chain seq x y z
N MET A 1 -14.41 0.25 -18.19
CA MET A 1 -13.60 1.22 -17.43
C MET A 1 -12.19 0.67 -17.34
N VAL A 2 -11.16 1.52 -17.43
CA VAL A 2 -9.77 1.11 -17.17
C VAL A 2 -9.54 1.27 -15.68
N LEU A 3 -9.20 0.17 -14.98
CA LEU A 3 -8.82 0.22 -13.57
C LEU A 3 -7.41 0.81 -13.46
N ARG A 4 -7.21 1.76 -12.55
CA ARG A 4 -5.90 2.25 -12.17
C ARG A 4 -5.30 1.30 -11.13
N HIS A 5 -4.03 0.97 -11.25
CA HIS A 5 -3.35 0.16 -10.25
C HIS A 5 -2.82 1.07 -9.14
N LEU A 6 -3.19 0.75 -7.89
CA LEU A 6 -2.59 1.36 -6.71
C LEU A 6 -1.76 0.29 -6.02
N VAL A 7 -0.45 0.50 -5.95
CA VAL A 7 0.48 -0.49 -5.37
C VAL A 7 1.07 0.08 -4.10
N PHE A 8 1.02 -0.70 -3.02
CA PHE A 8 1.75 -0.41 -1.80
C PHE A 8 2.97 -1.32 -1.72
N GLU A 9 4.12 -0.73 -1.39
CA GLU A 9 5.25 -1.46 -0.85
C GLU A 9 4.94 -1.80 0.62
N VAL A 10 5.02 -3.07 0.99
CA VAL A 10 4.75 -3.53 2.37
C VAL A 10 6.00 -4.09 3.04
N THR A 11 6.18 -3.74 4.31
CA THR A 11 7.35 -4.13 5.11
C THR A 11 6.90 -4.72 6.44
N PRO A 12 7.16 -6.01 6.71
CA PRO A 12 6.96 -6.58 8.04
C PRO A 12 7.97 -5.98 9.03
N GLN A 13 7.51 -5.71 10.25
CA GLN A 13 8.32 -5.21 11.35
C GLN A 13 8.70 -6.35 12.31
N GLU A 14 9.70 -6.11 13.17
CA GLU A 14 10.21 -7.13 14.11
C GLU A 14 9.17 -7.57 15.16
N ASP A 15 8.21 -6.71 15.47
CA ASP A 15 7.15 -6.95 16.46
C ASP A 15 5.90 -7.65 15.89
N GLY A 16 5.95 -8.04 14.60
CA GLY A 16 4.84 -8.67 13.89
C GLY A 16 3.86 -7.69 13.26
N THR A 17 4.03 -6.38 13.49
CA THR A 17 3.28 -5.34 12.80
C THR A 17 3.75 -5.19 11.35
N TRP A 18 2.97 -4.48 10.55
CA TRP A 18 3.27 -4.21 9.15
C TRP A 18 3.12 -2.74 8.83
N THR A 19 3.92 -2.25 7.89
CA THR A 19 3.79 -0.92 7.29
C THR A 19 3.55 -1.05 5.79
N ALA A 20 2.86 -0.07 5.21
CA ALA A 20 2.59 0.02 3.78
C ALA A 20 2.75 1.46 3.27
N VAL A 21 3.43 1.62 2.14
CA VAL A 21 3.69 2.91 1.48
C VAL A 21 3.21 2.86 0.03
N GLY A 22 2.35 3.81 -0.37
CA GLY A 22 1.87 3.93 -1.73
C GLY A 22 3.01 4.29 -2.70
N ILE A 23 3.13 3.54 -3.80
CA ILE A 23 4.11 3.83 -4.85
C ILE A 23 3.52 4.84 -5.81
N GLY A 24 4.05 6.06 -5.78
CA GLY A 24 3.60 7.17 -6.64
C GLY A 24 2.46 8.00 -6.04
N ASP A 25 1.95 7.61 -4.87
CA ASP A 25 0.88 8.28 -4.14
C ASP A 25 1.30 8.50 -2.68
N ASP A 26 0.97 9.66 -2.11
CA ASP A 26 1.34 10.05 -0.74
C ASP A 26 0.40 9.41 0.30
N ILE A 27 0.38 8.08 0.34
CA ILE A 27 -0.48 7.28 1.22
C ILE A 27 0.39 6.34 2.05
N PHE A 28 0.26 6.46 3.37
CA PHE A 28 1.00 5.64 4.33
C PHE A 28 0.02 5.03 5.33
N THR A 29 0.24 3.77 5.67
CA THR A 29 -0.56 3.09 6.68
C THR A 29 0.23 1.99 7.38
N GLN A 30 -0.32 1.46 8.46
CA GLN A 30 0.26 0.39 9.24
C GLN A 30 -0.85 -0.53 9.79
N GLY A 31 -0.49 -1.73 10.22
CA GLY A 31 -1.42 -2.68 10.82
C GLY A 31 -0.72 -3.56 11.86
N ASN A 32 -1.47 -4.02 12.85
CA ASN A 32 -0.97 -4.91 13.91
C ASN A 32 -0.60 -6.30 13.38
N ASP A 33 -1.21 -6.69 12.27
CA ASP A 33 -0.87 -7.84 11.45
C ASP A 33 -1.17 -7.55 9.97
N PHE A 34 -0.99 -8.52 9.08
CA PHE A 34 -1.21 -8.34 7.65
C PHE A 34 -2.71 -8.18 7.28
N GLU A 35 -3.62 -8.74 8.07
CA GLU A 35 -5.07 -8.59 7.84
C GLU A 35 -5.51 -7.17 8.21
N ASP A 36 -5.05 -6.66 9.35
CA ASP A 36 -5.26 -5.28 9.79
C ASP A 36 -4.68 -4.27 8.79
N LEU A 37 -3.48 -4.56 8.24
CA LEU A 37 -2.88 -3.73 7.19
C LEU A 37 -3.78 -3.59 5.96
N LYS A 38 -4.45 -4.66 5.52
CA LYS A 38 -5.36 -4.61 4.37
C LYS A 38 -6.56 -3.71 4.65
N VAL A 39 -7.12 -3.76 5.85
CA VAL A 39 -8.23 -2.90 6.27
C VAL A 39 -7.77 -1.44 6.28
N ASN A 40 -6.65 -1.17 6.94
CA ASN A 40 -6.14 0.20 7.09
C ASN A 40 -5.67 0.78 5.75
N ALA A 41 -5.22 -0.03 4.80
CA ALA A 41 -4.92 0.40 3.43
C ALA A 41 -6.19 0.85 2.69
N LEU A 42 -7.27 0.08 2.78
CA LEU A 42 -8.56 0.47 2.17
C LEU A 42 -9.10 1.77 2.77
N GLU A 43 -9.00 1.95 4.08
CA GLU A 43 -9.42 3.20 4.75
C GLU A 43 -8.57 4.39 4.33
N ALA A 44 -7.25 4.22 4.23
CA ALA A 44 -6.34 5.27 3.78
C ALA A 44 -6.63 5.71 2.33
N ILE A 45 -6.96 4.76 1.45
CA ILE A 45 -7.36 5.04 0.06
C ILE A 45 -8.64 5.87 0.01
N ARG A 46 -9.66 5.49 0.78
CA ARG A 46 -10.94 6.21 0.86
C ARG A 46 -10.76 7.63 1.38
N ALA A 47 -9.90 7.79 2.39
CA ALA A 47 -9.55 9.09 2.92
C ALA A 47 -8.81 9.97 1.91
N HIS A 48 -7.99 9.37 1.03
CA HIS A 48 -7.17 10.10 0.06
C HIS A 48 -7.92 10.48 -1.23
N PHE A 49 -8.67 9.55 -1.83
CA PHE A 49 -9.25 9.71 -3.19
C PHE A 49 -10.75 10.06 -3.22
N HIS A 50 -11.41 10.18 -2.07
CA HIS A 50 -12.87 10.20 -1.95
C HIS A 50 -13.54 8.89 -2.39
N ASP A 51 -14.62 8.48 -1.70
CA ASP A 51 -15.27 7.17 -1.91
C ASP A 51 -15.74 6.94 -3.36
N GLU A 52 -16.16 7.98 -4.07
CA GLU A 52 -16.68 7.91 -5.45
C GLU A 52 -15.59 7.61 -6.51
N GLU A 53 -14.30 7.67 -6.15
CA GLU A 53 -13.21 7.28 -7.04
C GLU A 53 -12.63 5.90 -6.71
N CYS A 54 -12.96 5.35 -5.55
CA CYS A 54 -12.33 4.13 -5.02
C CYS A 54 -12.62 2.88 -5.86
N ASP A 55 -13.77 2.83 -6.54
CA ASP A 55 -14.17 1.75 -7.44
C ASP A 55 -13.33 1.67 -8.73
N LYS A 56 -12.50 2.68 -8.99
CA LYS A 56 -11.61 2.76 -10.15
C LYS A 56 -10.24 2.14 -9.89
N PHE A 57 -9.96 1.66 -8.68
CA PHE A 57 -8.66 1.12 -8.32
C PHE A 57 -8.65 -0.40 -8.20
N GLU A 58 -7.57 -1.00 -8.70
CA GLU A 58 -7.13 -2.33 -8.31
C GLU A 58 -5.94 -2.18 -7.35
N VAL A 59 -6.13 -2.60 -6.09
CA VAL A 59 -5.13 -2.41 -5.03
C VAL A 59 -4.25 -3.64 -4.89
N ARG A 60 -2.92 -3.44 -4.82
CA ARG A 60 -1.94 -4.51 -4.61
C ARG A 60 -1.02 -4.16 -3.44
N LEU A 61 -0.78 -5.15 -2.58
CA LEU A 61 0.25 -5.10 -1.55
C LEU A 61 1.43 -5.94 -2.03
N ALA A 62 2.60 -5.33 -2.19
CA ALA A 62 3.79 -5.98 -2.74
C ALA A 62 4.97 -5.82 -1.79
N GLN A 63 5.59 -6.94 -1.42
CA GLN A 63 6.82 -6.92 -0.64
C GLN A 63 8.02 -6.83 -1.58
N VAL A 64 8.98 -5.94 -1.28
CA VAL A 64 10.24 -5.89 -2.01
C VAL A 64 11.11 -7.07 -1.58
N VAL A 65 11.44 -7.93 -2.55
CA VAL A 65 12.30 -9.11 -2.31
C VAL A 65 13.78 -8.77 -2.49
N SER A 66 14.10 -7.81 -3.36
CA SER A 66 15.47 -7.39 -3.63
C SER A 66 15.52 -5.99 -4.23
N GLN A 67 16.53 -5.21 -3.87
CA GLN A 67 16.82 -3.89 -4.43
C GLN A 67 18.33 -3.76 -4.67
N PHE A 68 18.73 -3.11 -5.75
CA PHE A 68 20.13 -2.82 -6.05
C PHE A 68 20.26 -1.46 -6.71
N VAL A 69 21.44 -0.85 -6.57
CA VAL A 69 21.79 0.44 -7.17
C VAL A 69 23.12 0.27 -7.90
N PHE A 70 23.20 0.76 -9.13
CA PHE A 70 24.48 0.79 -9.86
C PHE A 70 25.40 1.85 -9.26
N ALA A 71 26.65 1.50 -9.01
CA ALA A 71 27.67 2.49 -8.70
C ALA A 71 27.96 3.35 -9.94
N ALA A 72 28.03 4.66 -9.75
CA ALA A 72 28.46 5.62 -10.78
C ALA A 72 29.95 5.51 -11.08
#